data_AF-A0A061QGF2-F1
#
_entry.id   AF-A0A061QGF2-F1
#
_cell.length_a   1.000
_cell.length_b   1.000
_cell.length_c   1.000
_cell.angle_alpha   90.00
_cell.angle_beta   90.00
_cell.angle_gamma   90.00
#
_symmetry.space_group_name_H-M   'P 1'
#
loop_
_entity.id
_entity.type
_entity.pdbx_description
1 polymer ?
#
loop_
_entity_poly.entity_id
_entity_poly.type
_entity_poly.pdbx_seq_one_letter_code
_entity_poly.pdbx_strand_id
1 'polypeptide(L)' 'MALRSESEAQKEWEAMRAAAPDLLAGLDHQIIPADIADRGTFYRLQIGPFASRGAANSRCNALKSAGFSCYYLAPEK' A
#
# COMPACT_ATOMS: atom_id res chain seq x y z
N MET A 1 3.61 2.60 3.32
CA MET A 1 4.22 2.88 4.64
C MET A 1 4.89 1.63 5.17
N ALA A 2 5.93 1.78 6.00
CA ALA A 2 6.55 0.66 6.70
C ALA A 2 6.00 0.66 8.14
N LEU A 3 5.16 -0.33 8.46
CA LEU A 3 4.43 -0.39 9.73
C LEU A 3 5.10 -1.38 10.67
N ARG A 4 4.98 -1.19 11.99
CA ARG A 4 5.70 -2.01 12.98
C ARG A 4 4.95 -3.30 13.31
N SER A 5 3.72 -3.44 12.84
CA SER A 5 2.92 -4.66 12.99
C SER A 5 1.97 -4.87 11.81
N GLU A 6 1.57 -6.13 11.60
CA GLU A 6 0.52 -6.51 10.65
C GLU A 6 -0.82 -5.84 10.99
N SER A 7 -1.15 -5.71 12.28
CA SER A 7 -2.38 -5.05 12.72
C SER A 7 -2.44 -3.58 12.33
N GLU A 8 -1.32 -2.85 12.42
CA GLU A 8 -1.25 -1.47 11.93
C GLU A 8 -1.46 -1.41 10.41
N ALA A 9 -0.90 -2.35 9.66
CA ALA A 9 -1.11 -2.43 8.20
C ALA A 9 -2.55 -2.72 7.82
N GLN A 10 -3.23 -3.56 8.59
CA GLN A 10 -4.65 -3.82 8.42
C GLN A 10 -5.51 -2.59 8.73
N LYS A 11 -5.21 -1.87 9.82
CA LYS A 11 -5.94 -0.64 10.17
C LYS A 11 -5.78 0.45 9.11
N GLU A 12 -4.56 0.61 8.58
CA GLU A 12 -4.29 1.57 7.50
C GLU A 12 -5.10 1.21 6.25
N TRP A 13 -5.18 -0.07 5.89
CA TRP A 13 -6.02 -0.52 4.78
C TRP A 13 -7.51 -0.18 4.98
N GLU A 14 -8.05 -0.43 6.17
CA GLU A 14 -9.44 -0.10 6.48
C GLU A 14 -9.70 1.41 6.42
N ALA A 15 -8.77 2.22 6.95
CA ALA A 15 -8.84 3.68 6.86
C ALA A 15 -8.80 4.16 5.41
N MET A 16 -7.93 3.59 4.58
CA MET A 16 -7.85 3.91 3.14
C MET A 16 -9.14 3.53 2.41
N ARG A 17 -9.71 2.35 2.70
CA ARG A 17 -10.99 1.90 2.13
C ARG A 17 -12.15 2.80 2.53
N ALA A 18 -12.17 3.28 3.76
CA ALA A 18 -13.21 4.18 4.24
C ALA A 18 -13.07 5.58 3.62
N ALA A 19 -11.85 6.10 3.47
CA ALA A 19 -11.60 7.43 2.94
C ALA A 19 -11.67 7.51 1.41
N ALA A 20 -11.33 6.42 0.71
CA ALA A 20 -11.23 6.39 -0.75
C ALA A 20 -11.77 5.08 -1.37
N PRO A 21 -13.05 4.72 -1.14
CA PRO A 21 -13.63 3.48 -1.65
C PRO A 21 -13.56 3.37 -3.18
N ASP A 22 -13.80 4.47 -3.90
CA ASP A 22 -13.73 4.50 -5.37
C ASP A 22 -12.31 4.33 -5.93
N LEU A 23 -11.29 4.71 -5.13
CA LEU A 23 -9.90 4.53 -5.51
C LEU A 23 -9.44 3.08 -5.35
N LEU A 24 -10.10 2.33 -4.46
CA LEU A 24 -9.75 0.97 -4.08
C LEU A 24 -10.75 -0.07 -4.59
N ALA A 25 -11.81 0.36 -5.27
CA ALA A 25 -12.80 -0.52 -5.87
C ALA A 25 -12.14 -1.53 -6.81
N GLY A 26 -12.36 -2.82 -6.55
CA GLY A 26 -11.81 -3.94 -7.32
C GLY A 26 -10.33 -4.22 -7.06
N LEU A 27 -9.71 -3.56 -6.08
CA LEU A 27 -8.35 -3.85 -5.63
C LEU A 27 -8.38 -4.65 -4.33
N ASP A 28 -7.42 -5.54 -4.19
CA ASP A 28 -7.12 -6.30 -2.98
C ASP A 28 -5.88 -5.72 -2.30
N HIS A 29 -5.64 -6.14 -1.05
CA HIS A 29 -4.46 -5.76 -0.29
C HIS A 29 -3.67 -7.00 0.17
N GLN A 30 -2.36 -6.82 0.29
CA GLN A 30 -1.47 -7.83 0.82
C GLN A 30 -0.54 -7.18 1.83
N ILE A 31 -0.37 -7.80 2.99
CA ILE A 31 0.58 -7.35 4.00
C ILE A 31 1.79 -8.26 3.90
N ILE A 32 2.92 -7.70 3.47
CA ILE A 32 4.16 -8.46 3.27
C ILE A 32 5.20 -8.03 4.31
N PRO A 33 5.74 -8.96 5.13
CA PRO A 33 6.84 -8.66 6.01
C PRO A 33 8.11 -8.36 5.19
N ALA A 34 8.86 -7.37 5.63
CA ALA A 34 10.10 -6.91 5.03
C ALA A 34 11.11 -6.66 6.14
N ASP A 35 12.09 -7.54 6.24
CA ASP A 35 13.21 -7.37 7.17
C ASP A 35 14.17 -6.32 6.64
N ILE A 36 14.36 -5.27 7.44
CA ILE A 36 15.33 -4.23 7.15
C ILE A 36 16.50 -4.42 8.11
N ALA A 37 17.67 -4.70 7.54
CA ALA A 37 18.92 -4.80 8.29
C ALA A 37 19.07 -3.61 9.24
N ASP A 38 19.46 -3.88 10.49
CA ASP A 38 19.63 -2.91 11.58
C ASP A 38 18.38 -2.14 12.02
N ARG A 39 17.19 -2.44 11.47
CA ARG A 39 15.92 -1.77 11.86
C ARG A 39 14.79 -2.72 12.25
N GLY A 40 14.94 -4.02 11.97
CA GLY A 40 13.97 -5.07 12.30
C GLY A 40 12.95 -5.32 11.19
N THR A 41 11.93 -6.10 11.51
CA THR A 41 10.84 -6.48 10.59
C THR A 41 9.82 -5.35 10.46
N PHE A 42 9.54 -4.95 9.23
CA PHE A 42 8.47 -4.02 8.89
C PHE A 42 7.39 -4.72 8.08
N TYR A 43 6.16 -4.24 8.17
CA TYR A 43 5.03 -4.76 7.41
C TYR A 43 4.67 -3.76 6.31
N ARG A 44 4.72 -4.21 5.06
CA ARG A 44 4.40 -3.41 3.87
C ARG A 44 2.98 -3.76 3.41
N LEU A 45 2.10 -2.77 3.43
CA LEU A 45 0.80 -2.87 2.78
C LEU A 45 0.97 -2.64 1.27
N GLN A 46 0.68 -3.67 0.48
CA GLN A 46 0.64 -3.63 -0.97
C GLN A 46 -0.81 -3.67 -1.42
N ILE A 47 -1.13 -2.96 -2.51
CA ILE A 47 -2.49 -2.89 -3.07
C ILE A 47 -2.38 -3.29 -4.54
N GLY A 48 -3.31 -4.11 -5.02
CA GLY A 48 -3.31 -4.59 -6.40
C GLY A 48 -4.38 -5.65 -6.63
N PRO A 49 -4.42 -6.29 -7.82
CA PRO A 49 -3.51 -6.11 -8.94
C PRO A 49 -3.77 -4.81 -9.72
N PHE A 50 -2.73 -4.28 -10.36
CA PHE A 50 -2.85 -3.18 -11.32
C PHE A 50 -2.50 -3.67 -12.73
N ALA A 51 -3.28 -3.24 -13.73
CA ALA A 51 -3.06 -3.64 -15.13
C ALA A 51 -1.73 -3.14 -15.72
N SER A 52 -1.16 -2.06 -15.17
CA SER A 52 0.13 -1.52 -15.59
C SER A 52 0.76 -0.66 -14.50
N ARG A 53 2.06 -0.40 -14.64
CA ARG A 53 2.79 0.56 -13.79
C ARG A 53 2.18 1.97 -13.86
N GLY A 54 1.67 2.37 -15.03
CA GLY A 54 0.98 3.65 -15.21
C GLY A 54 -0.31 3.72 -14.39
N ALA A 55 -1.13 2.66 -14.41
CA ALA A 55 -2.35 2.58 -13.62
C ALA A 55 -2.06 2.62 -12.11
N ALA A 56 -1.05 1.87 -11.66
CA ALA A 56 -0.58 1.89 -10.28
C ALA A 56 -0.11 3.31 -9.86
N ASN A 57 0.65 4.00 -10.72
CA ASN A 57 1.15 5.34 -10.44
C ASN A 57 0.02 6.38 -10.34
N SER A 58 -0.93 6.36 -11.27
CA SER A 58 -2.09 7.26 -11.23
C SER A 58 -2.92 7.07 -9.96
N ARG A 59 -3.17 5.82 -9.56
CA ARG A 59 -3.84 5.48 -8.30
C ARG A 59 -3.04 5.93 -7.08
N CYS A 60 -1.72 5.70 -7.09
CA CYS A 60 -0.82 6.12 -6.03
C CYS A 60 -0.84 7.64 -5.81
N ASN A 61 -0.86 8.42 -6.90
CA ASN A 61 -0.94 9.87 -6.83
C ASN A 61 -2.31 10.34 -6.29
N ALA A 62 -3.41 9.69 -6.69
CA ALA A 62 -4.73 9.99 -6.15
C ALA A 62 -4.80 9.72 -4.63
N LEU A 63 -4.22 8.62 -4.16
CA LEU A 63 -4.14 8.29 -2.73
C LEU A 63 -3.26 9.29 -1.97
N LYS A 64 -2.15 9.76 -2.55
CA LYS A 64 -1.32 10.83 -1.97
C LYS A 64 -2.09 12.13 -1.81
N SER A 65 -2.88 12.52 -2.80
CA SER A 65 -3.74 13.71 -2.71
C SER A 65 -4.82 13.57 -1.63
N ALA A 66 -5.24 12.34 -1.32
CA ALA A 66 -6.14 12.05 -0.20
C ALA A 66 -5.42 11.96 1.17
N GLY A 67 -4.10 12.20 1.21
CA GLY A 67 -3.30 12.22 2.45
C GLY A 67 -2.56 10.92 2.77
N PHE A 68 -2.68 9.88 1.94
CA PHE A 68 -2.05 8.59 2.18
C PHE A 68 -0.64 8.47 1.57
N SER A 69 0.29 7.93 2.34
CA SER A 69 1.67 7.72 1.85
C SER A 69 1.77 6.47 0.99
N CYS A 70 1.77 6.66 -0.33
CA CYS A 70 1.94 5.60 -1.32
C CYS A 70 3.33 5.59 -1.98
N TYR A 71 3.88 4.40 -2.21
CA TYR A 71 5.09 4.19 -3.01
C TYR A 71 4.88 2.97 -3.89
N TYR A 72 5.15 3.07 -5.19
CA TYR A 72 5.05 1.91 -6.08
C TYR A 72 6.29 1.04 -5.89
N LEU A 73 6.09 -0.27 -5.74
CA LEU A 73 7.17 -1.23 -5.85
C LEU A 73 7.41 -1.43 -7.34
N ALA A 74 8.61 -1.09 -7.83
CA ALA A 74 9.04 -1.68 -9.09
C ALA A 74 9.14 -3.19 -8.85
N PRO A 75 8.66 -4.05 -9.77
CA PRO A 75 8.88 -5.49 -9.63
C PRO A 75 10.38 -5.71 -9.41
N GLU A 76 10.75 -6.36 -8.30
CA GLU A 76 12.12 -6.86 -8.15
C GLU A 76 12.39 -7.76 -9.36
N LYS A 77 13.49 -7.46 -10.06
CA LYS A 77 13.93 -8.24 -11.22
C LYS A 77 14.22 -9.67 -10.83
#